data_AF-A0A7X9WR48-F1
#
_entry.id   AF-A0A7X9WR48-F1
#
_cell.length_a   1.000
_cell.length_b   1.000
_cell.length_c   1.000
_cell.angle_alpha   90.00
_cell.angle_beta   90.00
_cell.angle_gamma   90.00
#
_symmetry.space_group_name_H-M   'P 1'
#
loop_
_entity.id
_entity.type
_entity.pdbx_description
1 polymer ?
#
loop_
_entity_poly.entity_id
_entity_poly.type
_entity_poly.pdbx_seq_one_letter_code
_entity_poly.pdbx_strand_id
1 'polypeptide(L)'
;MFAAGIIGTGLLAVPVLAGSAAYAVTEMTGIAGSLDAKPLSARLFYGTIAATTLAGASLNGIGIDPARALYWAAVVNGILAGPLMVVMMLIVRNPRAMGRLTFSRARSLFGWAATAVMLAASALFLGFMAAGLA
;
A
#
# COMPACT_ATOMS: atom_id res chain seq x y z
N MET A 1 -16.93 8.47 -21.46
CA MET A 1 -17.23 7.70 -20.23
C MET A 1 -16.02 6.95 -19.69
N PHE A 2 -15.38 6.05 -20.44
CA PHE A 2 -14.21 5.28 -19.97
C PHE A 2 -13.04 6.14 -19.46
N ALA A 3 -12.59 7.13 -20.25
CA ALA A 3 -11.51 8.03 -19.85
C ALA A 3 -11.84 8.82 -18.57
N ALA A 4 -13.10 9.26 -18.40
CA ALA A 4 -13.54 9.94 -17.19
C ALA A 4 -13.48 9.03 -15.95
N GLY A 5 -13.79 7.74 -16.10
CA GLY A 5 -13.64 6.74 -15.04
C GLY A 5 -12.17 6.55 -14.64
N ILE A 6 -11.27 6.36 -15.59
CA ILE A 6 -9.83 6.22 -15.33
C ILE A 6 -9.27 7.46 -14.62
N ILE A 7 -9.59 8.66 -15.12
CA ILE A 7 -9.18 9.92 -14.49
C ILE A 7 -9.75 10.01 -13.06
N GLY A 8 -11.02 9.68 -12.86
CA GLY A 8 -11.66 9.68 -11.55
C GLY A 8 -10.97 8.75 -10.54
N THR A 9 -10.65 7.51 -10.95
CA THR A 9 -9.92 6.57 -10.08
C THR A 9 -8.51 7.07 -9.74
N GLY A 10 -7.80 7.67 -10.71
CA GLY A 10 -6.48 8.26 -10.47
C GLY A 10 -6.52 9.44 -9.50
N LEU A 11 -7.49 10.36 -9.67
CA LEU A 11 -7.66 11.52 -8.81
C LEU A 11 -7.97 11.15 -7.35
N LEU A 12 -8.67 10.04 -7.11
CA LEU A 12 -8.91 9.52 -5.75
C LEU A 12 -7.72 8.76 -5.19
N ALA A 13 -7.01 8.00 -6.03
CA ALA A 13 -5.88 7.18 -5.60
C ALA A 13 -4.66 8.03 -5.20
N VAL A 14 -4.34 9.08 -5.97
CA VAL A 14 -3.14 9.90 -5.75
C VAL A 14 -3.09 10.51 -4.34
N PRO A 15 -4.14 11.19 -3.83
CA PRO A 15 -4.11 11.79 -2.49
C PRO A 15 -4.03 10.74 -1.37
N VAL A 16 -4.75 9.62 -1.51
CA VAL A 16 -4.79 8.57 -0.48
C VAL A 16 -3.42 7.87 -0.36
N LEU A 17 -2.79 7.54 -1.49
CA LEU A 17 -1.48 6.90 -1.51
C LEU A 17 -0.33 7.84 -1.12
N ALA A 18 -0.36 9.09 -1.59
CA ALA A 18 0.63 10.08 -1.20
C ALA A 18 0.52 10.41 0.30
N GLY A 19 -0.70 10.52 0.81
CA GLY A 19 -0.95 10.72 2.24
C GLY A 19 -0.47 9.56 3.11
N SER A 20 -0.79 8.30 2.74
CA SER A 20 -0.34 7.13 3.50
C SER A 20 1.18 6.97 3.50
N ALA A 21 1.84 7.22 2.36
CA ALA A 21 3.29 7.23 2.25
C ALA A 21 3.92 8.33 3.11
N ALA A 22 3.35 9.54 3.08
CA ALA A 22 3.82 10.65 3.90
C ALA A 22 3.68 10.35 5.40
N TYR A 23 2.56 9.77 5.83
CA TYR A 23 2.37 9.33 7.22
C TYR A 23 3.43 8.31 7.62
N ALA A 24 3.64 7.26 6.82
CA ALA A 24 4.63 6.23 7.09
C ALA A 24 6.06 6.81 7.21
N VAL A 25 6.46 7.70 6.30
CA VAL A 25 7.77 8.35 6.33
C VAL A 25 7.93 9.24 7.56
N THR A 26 6.91 10.04 7.91
CA THR A 26 6.96 10.90 9.10
C THR A 26 6.99 10.11 10.41
N GLU A 27 6.25 9.00 10.49
CA GLU A 27 6.23 8.13 11.65
C GLU A 27 7.58 7.39 11.80
N MET A 28 8.16 6.88 10.72
CA MET A 28 9.49 6.26 10.73
C MET A 28 10.61 7.23 11.11
N THR A 29 10.47 8.52 10.79
CA THR A 29 11.44 9.57 11.14
C THR A 29 11.21 10.17 12.53
N GLY A 30 10.15 9.76 13.24
CA GLY A 30 9.82 10.24 14.58
C GLY A 30 9.35 11.70 14.63
N ILE A 31 9.14 12.35 13.48
CA ILE A 31 8.70 13.74 13.41
C ILE A 31 7.19 13.73 13.20
N ALA A 32 6.44 14.29 14.15
CA ALA A 32 4.99 14.35 14.07
C ALA A 32 4.54 15.15 12.82
N GLY A 33 4.06 14.43 11.81
CA GLY A 33 3.44 14.98 10.62
C GLY A 33 1.98 14.53 10.56
N SER A 34 1.06 15.47 10.40
CA SER A 34 -0.35 15.17 10.17
C SER A 34 -0.93 16.15 9.17
N LEU A 35 -2.02 15.73 8.52
CA LEU A 35 -2.82 16.59 7.65
C LEU A 35 -3.43 17.79 8.39
N ASP A 36 -3.62 17.68 9.71
CA ASP A 36 -4.11 18.75 10.59
C ASP A 36 -3.00 19.69 11.07
N ALA A 37 -1.73 19.34 10.88
CA ALA A 37 -0.60 20.18 11.26
C ALA A 37 -0.37 21.27 10.21
N LYS A 38 0.01 22.48 10.66
CA LYS A 38 0.29 23.61 9.76
C LYS A 38 1.34 23.21 8.71
N PRO A 39 1.19 23.62 7.43
CA PRO A 39 2.13 23.26 6.35
C PRO A 39 3.59 23.61 6.66
N LEU A 40 3.80 24.66 7.46
CA LEU A 40 5.12 25.14 7.83
C LEU A 40 5.78 24.35 8.97
N SER A 41 5.01 23.62 9.79
CA SER A 41 5.51 22.75 10.87
C SER A 41 5.71 21.29 10.42
N ALA A 42 4.98 20.82 9.40
CA ALA A 42 5.06 19.46 8.87
C ALA A 42 5.78 19.40 7.51
N ARG A 43 6.95 20.06 7.40
CA ARG A 43 7.70 20.16 6.13
C ARG A 43 8.04 18.80 5.51
N LEU A 44 8.36 17.80 6.33
CA LEU A 44 8.63 16.44 5.85
C LEU A 44 7.37 15.74 5.32
N PHE A 45 6.21 15.98 5.94
CA PHE A 45 4.94 15.40 5.49
C PHE A 45 4.56 15.92 4.11
N TYR A 46 4.44 17.25 3.97
CA TYR A 46 4.10 17.89 2.70
C TYR A 46 5.20 17.73 1.65
N GLY A 47 6.47 17.72 2.07
CA GLY A 47 7.61 17.41 1.20
C GLY A 47 7.54 16.00 0.64
N THR A 48 7.16 15.00 1.44
CA THR A 48 6.99 13.62 0.97
C THR A 48 5.85 13.52 -0.04
N ILE A 49 4.69 14.14 0.23
CA ILE A 49 3.56 14.18 -0.72
C ILE A 49 3.99 14.78 -2.05
N ALA A 50 4.66 15.94 -2.02
CA ALA A 50 5.14 16.62 -3.21
C ALA A 50 6.15 15.75 -3.97
N ALA A 51 7.12 15.17 -3.25
CA ALA A 51 8.16 14.33 -3.83
C ALA A 51 7.57 13.06 -4.48
N THR A 52 6.68 12.34 -3.82
CA THR A 52 6.06 11.12 -4.36
C THR A 52 5.17 11.42 -5.56
N THR A 53 4.42 12.52 -5.51
CA THR A 53 3.54 12.94 -6.61
C THR A 53 4.35 13.36 -7.84
N LEU A 54 5.38 14.18 -7.65
CA LEU A 54 6.27 14.61 -8.73
C LEU A 54 7.06 13.44 -9.32
N ALA A 55 7.55 12.52 -8.46
CA ALA A 55 8.21 11.31 -8.92
C ALA A 55 7.28 10.47 -9.81
N GLY A 56 6.06 10.20 -9.37
CA GLY A 56 5.06 9.49 -10.17
C GLY A 56 4.72 10.20 -11.49
N ALA A 57 4.55 11.52 -11.47
CA ALA A 57 4.29 12.31 -12.68
C ALA A 57 5.47 12.26 -13.67
N SER A 58 6.70 12.31 -13.16
CA SER A 58 7.93 12.32 -13.96
C SER A 58 8.18 11.01 -14.74
N LEU A 59 7.62 9.88 -14.29
CA LEU A 59 7.74 8.59 -14.98
C LEU A 59 7.22 8.63 -16.42
N ASN A 60 6.21 9.46 -16.70
CA ASN A 60 5.69 9.66 -18.06
C ASN A 60 6.72 10.30 -19.00
N GLY A 61 7.60 11.17 -18.48
CA GLY A 61 8.63 11.85 -19.26
C GLY A 61 9.85 10.99 -19.58
N ILE A 62 10.05 9.87 -18.86
CA ILE A 62 11.21 8.99 -18.98
C ILE A 62 10.98 7.88 -20.05
N GLY A 63 9.83 7.89 -20.72
CA GLY A 63 9.49 6.91 -21.75
C GLY A 63 9.13 5.53 -21.21
N ILE A 64 8.82 5.43 -19.91
CA ILE A 64 8.29 4.21 -19.30
C ILE A 64 6.84 4.06 -19.73
N ASP A 65 6.51 2.94 -20.35
CA ASP A 65 5.13 2.59 -20.71
C ASP A 65 4.25 2.58 -19.44
N PRO A 66 3.21 3.43 -19.35
CA PRO A 66 2.34 3.50 -18.19
C PRO A 66 1.62 2.18 -17.88
N ALA A 67 1.29 1.37 -18.88
CA ALA A 67 0.67 0.07 -18.69
C ALA A 67 1.66 -0.91 -18.03
N ARG A 68 2.93 -0.90 -18.46
CA ARG A 68 3.98 -1.69 -17.81
C ARG A 68 4.25 -1.21 -16.39
N ALA A 69 4.26 0.10 -16.16
CA ALA A 69 4.42 0.67 -14.82
C ALA A 69 3.28 0.24 -13.88
N LEU A 70 2.03 0.29 -14.36
CA LEU A 70 0.85 -0.13 -13.60
C LEU A 70 0.89 -1.64 -13.30
N TYR A 71 1.34 -2.45 -14.25
CA TYR A 71 1.55 -3.88 -14.03
C TYR A 71 2.54 -4.15 -12.90
N TRP A 72 3.72 -3.52 -12.93
CA TRP A 72 4.72 -3.68 -11.87
C TRP A 72 4.24 -3.15 -10.52
N ALA A 73 3.51 -2.03 -10.52
CA ALA A 73 2.88 -1.51 -9.30
C ALA A 73 1.90 -2.53 -8.68
N ALA A 74 1.10 -3.20 -9.51
CA ALA A 74 0.19 -4.24 -9.06
C ALA A 74 0.92 -5.48 -8.53
N VAL A 75 2.00 -5.91 -9.20
CA VAL A 75 2.85 -7.04 -8.73
C VAL A 75 3.44 -6.75 -7.36
N VAL A 76 4.06 -5.57 -7.19
CA VAL A 76 4.66 -5.16 -5.91
C VAL A 76 3.59 -5.10 -4.82
N ASN A 77 2.43 -4.50 -5.12
CA ASN A 77 1.31 -4.45 -4.17
C ASN A 77 0.79 -5.84 -3.78
N GLY A 78 0.68 -6.77 -4.74
CA GLY A 78 0.25 -8.14 -4.49
C GLY A 78 1.23 -8.89 -3.57
N ILE A 79 2.53 -8.76 -3.81
CA ILE A 79 3.58 -9.38 -2.98
C ILE A 79 3.54 -8.80 -1.55
N LEU A 80 3.41 -7.48 -1.40
CA LEU A 80 3.39 -6.81 -0.10
C LEU A 80 2.10 -7.07 0.71
N ALA A 81 0.98 -7.32 0.04
CA ALA A 81 -0.29 -7.56 0.71
C ALA A 81 -0.26 -8.77 1.64
N GLY A 82 0.40 -9.86 1.26
CA GLY A 82 0.53 -11.07 2.08
C GLY A 82 1.16 -10.80 3.47
N PRO A 83 2.41 -10.30 3.52
CA PRO A 83 3.06 -9.91 4.78
C PRO A 83 2.26 -8.91 5.60
N LEU A 84 1.68 -7.88 4.96
CA LEU A 84 0.85 -6.89 5.64
C LEU A 84 -0.38 -7.54 6.31
N MET A 85 -1.05 -8.45 5.61
CA MET A 85 -2.18 -9.20 6.15
C MET A 85 -1.78 -10.10 7.32
N VAL A 86 -0.59 -10.72 7.29
CA VAL A 86 -0.06 -11.50 8.43
C VAL A 86 0.07 -10.60 9.65
N VAL A 87 0.73 -9.46 9.52
CA VAL A 87 0.91 -8.50 10.61
C VAL A 87 -0.45 -8.05 11.16
N MET A 88 -1.39 -7.71 10.28
CA MET A 88 -2.74 -7.32 10.68
C MET A 88 -3.47 -8.44 11.42
N MET A 89 -3.37 -9.69 10.97
CA MET A 89 -3.96 -10.84 11.69
C MET A 89 -3.36 -11.03 13.08
N LEU A 90 -2.06 -10.80 13.25
CA LEU A 90 -1.42 -10.85 14.56
C LEU A 90 -1.93 -9.74 15.48
N ILE A 91 -2.08 -8.52 14.98
CA ILE A 91 -2.60 -7.37 15.74
C ILE A 91 -4.05 -7.62 16.16
N VAL A 92 -4.91 -8.01 15.23
CA VAL A 92 -6.35 -8.19 15.44
C VAL A 92 -6.66 -9.34 16.41
N ARG A 93 -5.80 -10.37 16.45
CA ARG A 93 -5.92 -11.47 17.41
C ARG A 93 -5.35 -11.14 18.78
N ASN A 94 -4.53 -10.10 18.91
CA ASN A 94 -3.90 -9.77 20.18
C ASN A 94 -4.88 -8.95 21.06
N PRO A 95 -5.40 -9.51 22.17
CA PRO A 95 -6.29 -8.79 23.06
C PRO A 95 -5.62 -7.58 23.73
N ARG A 96 -4.29 -7.53 23.80
CA ARG A 96 -3.57 -6.34 24.32
C ARG A 96 -3.62 -5.16 23.34
N ALA A 97 -3.68 -5.43 22.04
CA ALA A 97 -3.76 -4.39 21.01
C ALA A 97 -5.21 -3.98 20.69
N MET A 98 -6.15 -4.94 20.67
CA MET A 98 -7.56 -4.70 20.33
C MET A 98 -8.52 -4.58 21.53
N GLY A 99 -8.05 -4.84 22.76
CA GLY A 99 -8.89 -4.80 23.95
C GLY A 99 -10.02 -5.84 23.88
N ARG A 100 -11.28 -5.38 23.98
CA ARG A 100 -12.49 -6.25 24.00
C ARG A 100 -13.05 -6.56 22.60
N LEU A 101 -12.52 -5.94 21.54
CA LEU A 101 -13.00 -6.10 20.16
C LEU A 101 -12.20 -7.13 19.35
N THR A 102 -11.63 -8.15 20.03
CA THR A 102 -10.90 -9.22 19.33
C THR A 102 -11.79 -10.00 18.38
N PHE A 103 -11.22 -10.45 17.26
CA PHE A 103 -11.94 -11.31 16.32
C PHE A 103 -12.41 -12.61 16.98
N SER A 104 -13.66 -12.99 16.71
CA SER A 104 -14.15 -14.33 17.06
C SER A 104 -13.41 -15.38 16.24
N ARG A 105 -13.32 -16.61 16.77
CA ARG A 105 -12.57 -17.71 16.14
C ARG A 105 -12.94 -17.94 14.67
N ALA A 106 -14.22 -17.81 14.32
CA ALA A 106 -14.70 -17.93 12.94
C ALA A 106 -14.14 -16.83 12.02
N ARG A 107 -14.21 -15.55 12.42
CA ARG A 107 -13.67 -14.42 11.64
C ARG A 107 -12.16 -14.51 11.47
N SER A 108 -11.47 -14.99 12.50
CA SER A 108 -10.04 -15.24 12.42
C SER A 108 -9.69 -16.38 11.45
N LEU A 109 -10.51 -17.43 11.35
CA LEU A 109 -10.28 -18.54 10.41
C LEU A 109 -10.40 -18.05 8.96
N PHE A 110 -11.46 -17.31 8.62
CA PHE A 110 -11.61 -16.70 7.30
C PHE A 110 -10.46 -15.74 6.98
N GLY A 111 -10.04 -14.96 7.98
CA GLY A 111 -8.90 -14.07 7.88
C GLY A 111 -7.60 -14.80 7.51
N TRP A 112 -7.26 -15.85 8.24
CA TRP A 112 -6.08 -16.68 7.96
C TRP A 112 -6.18 -17.44 6.65
N ALA A 113 -7.37 -17.91 6.27
CA ALA A 113 -7.58 -18.55 4.98
C ALA A 113 -7.29 -17.57 3.83
N ALA A 114 -7.80 -16.34 3.91
CA ALA A 114 -7.49 -15.30 2.92
C ALA A 114 -6.00 -14.96 2.87
N THR A 115 -5.35 -14.81 4.04
CA THR A 115 -3.89 -14.59 4.10
C THR A 115 -3.11 -15.75 3.47
N ALA A 116 -3.51 -16.99 3.72
CA ALA A 116 -2.85 -18.17 3.16
C ALA A 116 -2.99 -18.21 1.62
N VAL A 117 -4.18 -17.92 1.09
CA VAL A 117 -4.40 -17.81 -0.36
C VAL A 117 -3.52 -16.72 -0.98
N MET A 118 -3.46 -15.54 -0.34
CA MET A 118 -2.65 -14.42 -0.81
C MET A 118 -1.15 -14.78 -0.84
N LEU A 119 -0.65 -15.39 0.23
CA LEU A 119 0.75 -15.82 0.34
C LEU A 119 1.09 -16.93 -0.66
N ALA A 120 0.19 -17.89 -0.85
CA ALA A 120 0.37 -18.95 -1.84
C ALA A 120 0.44 -18.37 -3.26
N ALA A 121 -0.46 -17.44 -3.61
CA ALA A 121 -0.43 -16.76 -4.91
C ALA A 121 0.88 -16.00 -5.13
N SER A 122 1.34 -15.24 -4.13
CA SER A 122 2.60 -14.50 -4.21
C SER A 122 3.82 -15.43 -4.30
N ALA A 123 3.83 -16.54 -3.56
CA ALA A 123 4.90 -17.54 -3.61
C ALA A 123 4.94 -18.28 -4.95
N LEU A 124 3.78 -18.63 -5.50
CA LEU A 124 3.67 -19.22 -6.84
C LEU A 124 4.19 -18.24 -7.90
N PHE A 125 3.78 -16.97 -7.85
CA PHE A 125 4.26 -15.95 -8.78
C PHE A 125 5.79 -15.79 -8.72
N LEU A 126 6.37 -15.71 -7.52
CA LEU A 126 7.82 -15.66 -7.34
C LEU A 126 8.51 -16.93 -7.81
N GLY A 127 7.89 -18.10 -7.58
CA GLY A 127 8.39 -19.39 -8.06
C GLY A 127 8.42 -19.49 -9.59
N PHE A 128 7.37 -19.03 -10.27
CA PHE A 128 7.33 -18.96 -11.73
C PHE A 128 8.37 -17.99 -12.30
N MET A 129 8.53 -16.82 -11.66
CA MET A 129 9.55 -15.84 -12.04
C MET A 129 10.98 -16.40 -11.85
N ALA A 130 11.23 -17.12 -10.75
CA ALA A 130 12.54 -17.74 -10.49
C ALA A 130 12.84 -18.93 -11.40
N ALA A 131 11.81 -19.66 -11.84
CA ALA A 131 11.93 -20.77 -12.79
C ALA A 131 12.13 -20.31 -14.25
N GLY A 132 12.10 -19.01 -14.53
CA GLY A 132 12.25 -18.45 -15.89
C GLY A 132 11.08 -18.76 -16.82
N LEU A 133 9.91 -19.10 -16.27
CA LEU A 133 8.69 -19.45 -17.01
C LEU A 133 7.71 -18.26 -17.17
N ALA A 134 8.16 -17.03 -16.88
CA ALA A 134 7.35 -15.81 -16.87
C ALA A 134 7.98 -14.69 -17.70
#